data_AF-A0A9P6FXH7-F1
#
_entry.id   AF-A0A9P6FXH7-F1
#
_cell.length_a   1.000
_cell.length_b   1.000
_cell.length_c   1.000
_cell.angle_alpha   90.00
_cell.angle_beta   90.00
_cell.angle_gamma   90.00
#
_symmetry.space_group_name_H-M   'P 1'
#
loop_
_entity.id
_entity.type
_entity.pdbx_description
1 polymer ?
#
loop_
_entity_poly.entity_id
_entity_poly.type
_entity_poly.pdbx_seq_one_letter_code
_entity_poly.pdbx_strand_id
1 'polypeptide(L)'
;MLAISSSPSLPPEHSRWSRRQRDIVTQLAHDLTVPASKLEELAHEFCRQMGIALNPGRTRDLVLIPTFVSTRPDGSERGCRLALDLGSTNFR
;
A
#
# COMPACT_ATOMS: atom_id res chain seq x y z
N MET A 1 16.60 -6.07 13.76
CA MET A 1 16.99 -6.87 12.58
C MET A 1 16.10 -8.12 12.56
N LEU A 2 14.95 -8.06 11.91
CA LEU A 2 14.03 -9.20 11.77
C LEU A 2 14.26 -9.80 10.39
N ALA A 3 15.04 -10.88 10.32
CA ALA A 3 15.20 -11.66 9.11
C ALA A 3 13.96 -12.54 8.94
N ILE A 4 13.02 -12.12 8.09
CA ILE A 4 11.96 -12.99 7.59
C ILE A 4 12.50 -13.66 6.33
N SER A 5 13.47 -14.56 6.50
CA SER A 5 13.97 -15.43 5.42
C SER A 5 13.38 -16.81 5.59
N SER A 6 12.13 -16.98 5.17
CA SER A 6 11.59 -18.30 4.88
C SER A 6 10.80 -18.18 3.59
N SER A 7 11.27 -18.85 2.54
CA SER A 7 10.45 -19.08 1.36
C SER A 7 9.09 -19.63 1.80
N PRO A 8 7.96 -19.10 1.31
CA PRO A 8 6.65 -19.58 1.74
C PRO A 8 6.52 -21.06 1.37
N SER A 9 6.57 -21.93 2.38
CA SER A 9 6.24 -23.33 2.21
C SER A 9 4.72 -23.46 2.14
N LEU A 10 4.23 -24.28 1.20
CA LEU A 10 2.80 -24.52 1.09
C LEU A 10 2.28 -25.14 2.39
N PRO A 11 1.12 -24.69 2.92
CA PRO A 11 0.53 -25.28 4.11
C PRO A 11 0.27 -26.79 3.90
N PRO A 12 0.43 -27.61 4.96
CA PRO A 12 0.41 -29.08 4.85
C PRO A 12 -0.96 -29.69 4.48
N GLU A 13 -2.05 -28.90 4.39
CA GLU A 13 -3.42 -29.42 4.31
C GLU A 13 -3.96 -29.71 2.89
N HIS A 14 -3.11 -29.72 1.85
CA HIS A 14 -3.56 -29.88 0.46
C HIS A 14 -3.25 -31.25 -0.16
N SER A 15 -3.56 -32.34 0.56
CA SER A 15 -3.44 -33.73 0.06
C SER A 15 -4.30 -34.04 -1.18
N ARG A 16 -5.18 -33.11 -1.59
CA ARG A 16 -6.10 -33.24 -2.74
C ARG A 16 -5.63 -32.57 -4.04
N TRP A 17 -4.53 -31.80 -4.02
CA TRP A 17 -4.13 -31.04 -5.20
C TRP A 17 -3.32 -31.88 -6.19
N SER A 18 -3.67 -31.77 -7.47
CA SER A 18 -2.86 -32.33 -8.55
C SER A 18 -1.46 -31.70 -8.55
N ARG A 19 -0.49 -32.39 -9.17
CA ARG A 19 0.88 -31.87 -9.32
C ARG A 19 0.88 -30.49 -9.99
N ARG A 20 0.14 -30.36 -11.09
CA ARG A 20 -0.02 -29.10 -11.83
C ARG A 20 -0.54 -27.95 -10.96
N GLN A 21 -1.53 -28.20 -10.09
CA GLN A 21 -2.05 -27.17 -9.20
C GLN A 21 -1.01 -26.71 -8.17
N ARG A 22 -0.25 -27.65 -7.60
CA ARG A 22 0.85 -27.32 -6.68
C ARG A 22 1.94 -26.51 -7.37
N ASP A 23 2.31 -26.88 -8.58
CA ASP A 23 3.32 -26.16 -9.36
C ASP A 23 2.87 -24.71 -9.64
N ILE A 24 1.61 -24.52 -10.05
CA ILE A 24 1.04 -23.19 -10.30
C ILE A 24 1.02 -22.34 -9.02
N VAL A 25 0.53 -22.89 -7.91
CA VAL A 25 0.43 -22.11 -6.65
C VAL A 25 1.82 -21.78 -6.11
N THR A 26 2.79 -22.70 -6.24
CA THR A 26 4.18 -22.43 -5.86
C THR A 26 4.77 -21.30 -6.69
N GLN A 27 4.54 -21.33 -8.01
CA GLN A 27 4.99 -20.27 -8.91
C GLN A 27 4.32 -18.93 -8.58
N LEU A 28 3.01 -18.91 -8.36
CA LEU A 28 2.29 -17.69 -7.97
C LEU A 28 2.77 -17.13 -6.63
N ALA A 29 3.00 -18.00 -5.64
CA ALA A 29 3.53 -17.58 -4.35
C ALA A 29 4.92 -16.95 -4.51
N HIS A 30 5.78 -17.54 -5.34
CA HIS A 30 7.07 -16.96 -5.69
C HIS A 30 6.92 -15.60 -6.40
N ASP A 31 6.08 -15.51 -7.42
CA ASP A 31 5.92 -14.30 -8.24
C ASP A 31 5.29 -13.13 -7.46
N LEU A 32 4.48 -13.45 -6.44
CA LEU A 32 3.88 -12.47 -5.54
C LEU A 32 4.71 -12.23 -4.27
N THR A 33 5.83 -12.95 -4.08
CA THR A 33 6.74 -12.70 -2.97
C THR A 33 7.56 -11.46 -3.26
N VAL A 34 7.38 -10.42 -2.45
CA VAL A 34 8.19 -9.19 -2.53
C VAL A 34 9.31 -9.29 -1.48
N PRO A 35 10.58 -9.44 -1.88
CA PRO A 35 11.68 -9.46 -0.92
C PRO A 35 11.87 -8.08 -0.28
N ALA A 36 12.43 -8.05 0.93
CA ALA A 36 12.63 -6.81 1.69
C ALA A 36 13.41 -5.74 0.90
N SER A 37 14.47 -6.14 0.18
CA SER A 37 15.24 -5.24 -0.69
C SER A 37 14.40 -4.61 -1.80
N LYS A 38 13.46 -5.36 -2.39
CA LYS A 38 12.56 -4.82 -3.40
C LYS A 38 11.57 -3.84 -2.79
N LEU A 39 11.09 -4.11 -1.57
CA LEU A 39 10.20 -3.19 -0.86
C LEU A 39 10.90 -1.86 -0.54
N GLU A 40 12.16 -1.89 -0.12
CA GLU A 40 12.98 -0.68 0.09
C GLU A 40 13.17 0.12 -1.20
N GLU A 41 13.49 -0.56 -2.31
CA GLU A 41 13.60 0.06 -3.64
C GLU A 41 12.29 0.76 -4.04
N LEU A 42 11.14 0.10 -3.85
CA LEU A 42 9.83 0.65 -4.17
C LEU A 42 9.48 1.86 -3.29
N ALA A 43 9.83 1.83 -1.99
CA ALA A 43 9.61 2.96 -1.10
C ALA A 43 10.43 4.18 -1.52
N HIS A 44 11.70 3.98 -1.91
CA HIS A 44 12.54 5.06 -2.44
C HIS A 44 11.98 5.65 -3.72
N GLU A 45 11.53 4.80 -4.64
CA GLU A 45 10.92 5.24 -5.90
C GLU A 45 9.62 6.03 -5.64
N PHE A 46 8.80 5.59 -4.70
CA PHE A 46 7.58 6.31 -4.32
C PHE A 46 7.88 7.71 -3.77
N CYS A 47 8.85 7.83 -2.87
CA CYS A 47 9.32 9.12 -2.36
C CYS A 47 9.84 10.04 -3.47
N ARG A 48 10.58 9.48 -4.43
CA ARG A 48 11.08 10.22 -5.60
C ARG A 48 9.92 10.75 -6.45
N GLN A 49 8.93 9.92 -6.73
CA GLN A 49 7.74 10.29 -7.50
C GLN A 49 6.90 11.36 -6.80
N MET A 50 6.77 11.29 -5.46
CA MET A 50 6.12 12.35 -4.69
C MET A 50 6.83 13.70 -4.86
N GLY A 51 8.17 13.71 -4.83
CA GLY A 51 8.96 14.92 -5.11
C GLY A 51 8.70 15.49 -6.51
N ILE A 52 8.54 14.65 -7.53
CA ILE A 52 8.16 15.08 -8.88
C ILE A 52 6.73 15.63 -8.92
N ALA A 53 5.79 14.97 -8.25
CA ALA A 53 4.39 15.35 -8.19
C ALA A 53 4.16 16.72 -7.52
N LEU A 54 5.07 17.19 -6.66
CA LEU A 54 5.01 18.53 -6.08
C LEU A 54 5.57 19.63 -6.99
N ASN A 55 6.41 19.29 -7.99
CA ASN A 55 7.09 20.28 -8.85
C ASN A 55 6.27 20.68 -10.09
N PRO A 56 5.72 21.91 -10.17
CA PRO A 56 4.81 22.30 -11.26
C PRO A 56 5.50 22.23 -12.63
N GLY A 57 4.76 21.86 -13.67
CA GLY A 57 5.26 21.83 -15.06
C GLY A 57 5.93 20.53 -15.52
N ARG A 58 5.82 19.43 -14.77
CA ARG A 58 6.22 18.09 -15.21
C ARG A 58 5.00 17.20 -15.42
N THR A 59 5.07 16.30 -16.40
CA THR A 59 4.17 15.13 -16.47
C THR A 59 4.38 14.30 -15.20
N ARG A 60 3.29 13.91 -14.55
CA ARG A 60 3.33 13.23 -13.25
C ARG A 60 2.38 12.04 -13.30
N ASP A 61 2.87 10.89 -12.85
CA ASP A 61 2.06 9.69 -12.69
C ASP A 61 1.37 9.67 -11.32
N LEU A 62 1.96 10.32 -10.31
CA LEU A 62 1.36 10.55 -9.01
C LEU A 62 0.64 11.90 -8.96
N VAL A 63 -0.57 11.88 -8.41
CA VAL A 63 -1.41 13.06 -8.22
C VAL A 63 -1.39 13.47 -6.76
N LEU A 64 -0.72 14.59 -6.45
CA LEU A 64 -0.68 15.19 -5.12
C LEU A 64 -1.50 16.49 -5.12
N ILE A 65 -2.81 16.35 -4.87
CA ILE A 65 -3.78 17.47 -4.90
C ILE A 65 -3.70 18.26 -3.58
N PRO A 66 -3.62 19.60 -3.63
CA PRO A 66 -3.73 20.44 -2.44
C PRO A 66 -5.08 20.23 -1.74
N THR A 67 -5.05 19.90 -0.45
CA THR A 67 -6.25 19.68 0.37
C THR A 67 -6.82 20.97 0.98
N PHE A 68 -6.10 22.09 0.81
CA PHE A 68 -6.41 23.40 1.40
C PHE A 68 -6.50 23.42 2.94
N VAL A 69 -5.91 22.41 3.59
CA VAL A 69 -5.68 22.40 5.05
C VAL A 69 -4.25 22.87 5.31
N SER A 70 -4.10 24.08 5.86
CA SER A 70 -2.80 24.72 6.08
C SER A 70 -2.18 24.42 7.44
N THR A 71 -2.97 24.00 8.42
CA THR A 71 -2.51 23.67 9.77
C THR A 71 -3.21 22.43 10.32
N ARG A 72 -2.54 21.73 11.24
CA ARG A 72 -3.16 20.65 12.01
C ARG A 72 -3.96 21.23 13.17
N PRO A 73 -5.05 20.58 13.60
CA PRO A 73 -5.78 21.00 14.79
C PRO A 73 -4.88 21.03 16.02
N ASP A 74 -5.03 22.07 16.84
CA ASP A 74 -4.27 22.28 18.08
C ASP A 74 -5.12 22.15 19.35
N GLY A 75 -6.43 21.90 19.20
CA GLY A 75 -7.38 21.75 20.30
C GLY A 75 -7.97 23.06 20.78
N SER A 76 -7.58 24.21 20.19
CA SER A 76 -8.20 25.50 20.47
C SER A 76 -9.55 25.70 19.77
N GLU A 77 -9.92 24.80 18.84
CA GLU A 77 -11.16 24.89 18.09
C GLU A 77 -12.39 24.74 18.99
N ARG A 78 -13.42 25.57 18.75
CA ARG A 78 -14.67 25.57 19.51
C ARG A 78 -15.90 25.58 18.61
N GLY A 79 -17.03 25.17 19.19
CA GLY A 79 -18.36 25.19 18.56
C GLY A 79 -18.91 23.80 18.23
N CYS A 80 -20.20 23.75 17.90
CA CYS A 80 -20.85 22.54 17.38
C CYS A 80 -20.64 22.45 15.87
N ARG A 81 -20.27 21.27 15.37
CA ARG A 81 -20.01 21.00 13.95
C ARG A 81 -20.77 19.77 13.51
N LEU A 82 -21.12 19.72 12.24
CA LEU A 82 -21.64 18.51 11.59
C LEU A 82 -20.57 17.96 10.66
N ALA A 83 -20.49 16.63 10.61
CA ALA A 83 -19.67 15.91 9.66
C ALA A 83 -20.59 15.08 8.77
N LEU A 84 -20.13 14.83 7.55
CA LEU A 84 -20.82 14.03 6.54
C LEU A 84 -19.78 13.11 5.90
N ASP A 85 -20.00 11.81 5.94
CA ASP A 85 -19.13 10.80 5.36
C ASP A 85 -19.83 10.05 4.22
N LEU A 86 -19.26 10.18 3.01
CA LEU A 86 -19.73 9.56 1.78
C LEU A 86 -18.60 8.74 1.18
N GLY A 87 -18.70 7.42 1.24
CA GLY A 87 -17.74 6.53 0.57
C GLY A 87 -17.48 5.21 1.25
N SER A 88 -17.89 5.07 2.52
CA SER A 88 -17.88 3.78 3.20
C SER A 88 -19.14 2.95 2.86
N THR A 89 -19.18 1.69 3.32
CA THR A 89 -20.36 0.82 3.14
C THR A 89 -21.64 1.39 3.76
N ASN A 90 -21.53 2.25 4.78
CA ASN A 90 -22.67 2.90 5.43
C ASN A 90 -22.49 4.41 5.45
N PHE A 91 -23.57 5.13 5.21
CA PHE A 91 -23.65 6.59 5.35
C PHE A 91 -23.55 7.00 6.82
N ARG A 92 -22.77 8.05 7.11
CA ARG A 92 -22.62 8.61 8.46
C ARG A 92 -22.65 10.13 8.44
#